data_AF-A0A1W6LIS9-F1
#
_entry.id   AF-A0A1W6LIS9-F1
#
_cell.length_a   1.000
_cell.length_b   1.000
_cell.length_c   1.000
_cell.angle_alpha   90.00
_cell.angle_beta   90.00
_cell.angle_gamma   90.00
#
_symmetry.space_group_name_H-M   'P 1'
#
loop_
_entity.id
_entity.type
_entity.pdbx_description
1 polymer ?
#
loop_
_entity_poly.entity_id
_entity_poly.type
_entity_poly.pdbx_seq_one_letter_code
_entity_poly.pdbx_strand_id
1 'polypeptide(L)'
;MKKMLVVFAFCFAVFNSDGAVDWDIYDDASIQNGDVYSAVNVFSDSFVEMTGGGINILKTFDTAEFAIIRGDVSAGIQLYDSSTVNIYDGNIFGLTANDASTVNIYGGGLEYQYGISSEAVVNYFVSSYSLYDAGGQGVIMNGYWKDGSPFSVSFRDSESWDKANIIIVPEPATVLFFGLAGGVLYNRRKA
;
A
#
# COMPACT_ATOMS: atom_id res chain seq x y z
N MET A 1 -8.87 -46.84 37.38
CA MET A 1 -8.40 -46.35 36.06
C MET A 1 -9.22 -45.11 35.71
N LYS A 2 -8.62 -43.92 35.73
CA LYS A 2 -9.32 -42.65 35.43
C LYS A 2 -9.50 -42.54 33.91
N LYS A 3 -10.74 -42.41 33.45
CA LYS A 3 -11.05 -42.17 32.02
C LYS A 3 -10.82 -40.69 31.74
N MET A 4 -9.91 -40.39 30.81
CA MET A 4 -9.57 -39.04 30.38
C MET A 4 -10.52 -38.65 29.25
N LEU A 5 -11.37 -37.66 29.50
CA LEU A 5 -12.30 -37.10 28.52
C LEU A 5 -11.53 -36.10 27.66
N VAL A 6 -11.32 -36.44 26.39
CA VAL A 6 -10.77 -35.51 25.40
C VAL A 6 -11.95 -34.77 24.77
N VAL A 7 -12.06 -33.47 25.04
CA VAL A 7 -13.06 -32.60 24.42
C VAL A 7 -12.41 -31.94 23.21
N PHE A 8 -12.85 -32.32 22.01
CA PHE A 8 -12.51 -31.59 20.78
C PHE A 8 -13.48 -30.42 20.63
N ALA A 9 -12.98 -29.21 20.83
CA ALA A 9 -13.70 -28.00 20.46
C ALA A 9 -13.58 -27.81 18.94
N PHE A 10 -14.66 -28.05 18.22
CA PHE A 10 -14.79 -27.63 16.83
C PHE A 10 -15.28 -26.18 16.81
N CYS A 11 -14.39 -25.23 16.51
CA CYS A 11 -14.80 -23.89 16.15
C CYS A 11 -15.44 -23.94 14.76
N PHE A 12 -16.75 -23.78 14.69
CA PHE A 12 -17.44 -23.47 13.43
C PHE A 12 -17.14 -22.00 13.09
N ALA A 13 -16.32 -21.77 12.08
CA ALA A 13 -16.30 -20.48 11.41
C ALA A 13 -17.64 -20.32 10.69
N VAL A 14 -18.48 -19.42 11.20
CA VAL A 14 -19.70 -19.01 10.51
C VAL A 14 -19.25 -18.14 9.33
N PHE A 15 -19.14 -18.74 8.15
CA PHE A 15 -19.03 -17.98 6.90
C PHE A 15 -20.43 -17.44 6.58
N ASN A 16 -20.80 -16.33 7.24
CA ASN A 16 -21.95 -15.56 6.78
C ASN A 16 -21.57 -15.00 5.41
N SER A 17 -22.16 -15.54 4.35
CA SER A 17 -22.16 -14.91 3.02
C SER A 17 -23.19 -13.77 2.93
N ASP A 18 -23.52 -13.15 4.07
CA ASP A 18 -24.43 -12.01 4.13
C ASP A 18 -23.67 -10.78 3.68
N GLY A 19 -24.29 -9.99 2.79
CA GLY A 19 -23.67 -8.99 1.93
C GLY A 19 -22.60 -8.14 2.62
N ALA A 20 -21.51 -7.94 1.90
CA ALA A 20 -20.38 -7.13 2.33
C ALA A 20 -20.88 -5.83 2.99
N VAL A 21 -20.43 -5.59 4.22
CA VAL A 21 -20.94 -4.51 5.08
C VAL A 21 -20.15 -3.23 4.79
N ASP A 22 -20.80 -2.08 4.90
CA ASP A 22 -20.12 -0.78 4.96
C ASP A 22 -19.73 -0.51 6.41
N TRP A 23 -18.45 -0.24 6.66
CA TRP A 23 -17.92 -0.04 8.00
C TRP A 23 -17.28 1.36 8.14
N ASP A 24 -17.87 2.18 9.01
CA ASP A 24 -17.29 3.44 9.46
C ASP A 24 -16.47 3.21 10.73
N ILE A 25 -15.20 3.61 10.69
CA ILE A 25 -14.21 3.39 11.75
C ILE A 25 -13.78 4.75 12.31
N TYR A 26 -13.95 4.92 13.62
CA TYR A 26 -13.58 6.12 14.38
C TYR A 26 -12.50 5.87 15.45
N ASP A 27 -12.13 4.60 15.64
CA ASP A 27 -11.13 4.13 16.60
C ASP A 27 -10.26 3.05 15.91
N ASP A 28 -9.12 2.71 16.49
CA ASP A 28 -8.21 1.71 15.92
C ASP A 28 -8.90 0.37 15.64
N ALA A 29 -8.57 -0.25 14.51
CA ALA A 29 -9.16 -1.51 14.06
C ALA A 29 -8.18 -2.39 13.28
N SER A 30 -8.57 -3.64 13.06
CA SER A 30 -7.84 -4.57 12.19
C SER A 30 -8.78 -5.27 11.23
N ILE A 31 -8.33 -5.45 9.99
CA ILE A 31 -8.99 -6.26 8.97
C ILE A 31 -8.10 -7.49 8.70
N GLN A 32 -8.69 -8.66 8.78
CA GLN A 32 -7.99 -9.94 8.77
C GLN A 32 -8.45 -10.81 7.60
N ASN A 33 -7.71 -11.89 7.37
CA ASN A 33 -8.05 -12.85 6.32
C ASN A 33 -9.42 -13.49 6.55
N GLY A 34 -10.33 -13.31 5.60
CA GLY A 34 -11.71 -13.80 5.65
C GLY A 34 -12.72 -12.68 5.85
N ASP A 35 -12.29 -11.50 6.29
CA ASP A 35 -13.15 -10.32 6.37
C ASP A 35 -13.42 -9.77 4.97
N VAL A 36 -14.68 -9.39 4.72
CA VAL A 36 -15.13 -8.85 3.44
C VAL A 36 -16.06 -7.66 3.66
N TYR A 37 -15.67 -6.50 3.16
CA TYR A 37 -16.40 -5.23 3.31
C TYR A 37 -16.74 -4.62 1.95
N SER A 38 -17.92 -4.01 1.87
CA SER A 38 -18.36 -3.27 0.69
C SER A 38 -17.67 -1.91 0.65
N ALA A 39 -17.68 -1.21 1.78
CA ALA A 39 -16.93 0.01 1.98
C ALA A 39 -16.27 0.00 3.36
N VAL A 40 -15.07 0.56 3.44
CA VAL A 40 -14.43 0.91 4.71
C VAL A 40 -14.12 2.39 4.66
N ASN A 41 -14.70 3.16 5.59
CA ASN A 41 -14.44 4.57 5.77
C ASN A 41 -13.73 4.78 7.11
N VAL A 42 -12.55 5.40 7.09
CA VAL A 42 -11.73 5.60 8.28
C VAL A 42 -11.59 7.08 8.57
N PHE A 43 -11.91 7.50 9.79
CA PHE A 43 -12.05 8.89 10.20
C PHE A 43 -11.10 9.27 11.35
N SER A 44 -11.02 10.58 11.61
CA SER A 44 -10.32 11.15 12.77
C SER A 44 -8.83 10.78 12.84
N ASP A 45 -8.30 10.37 13.98
CA ASP A 45 -6.91 9.96 14.22
C ASP A 45 -6.77 8.43 14.36
N SER A 46 -7.73 7.67 13.82
CA SER A 46 -7.74 6.21 13.93
C SER A 46 -6.68 5.54 13.04
N PHE A 47 -6.15 4.41 13.53
CA PHE A 47 -5.22 3.56 12.79
C PHE A 47 -5.86 2.20 12.47
N VAL A 48 -5.87 1.84 11.19
CA VAL A 48 -6.41 0.55 10.72
C VAL A 48 -5.34 -0.26 9.99
N GLU A 49 -5.13 -1.49 10.45
CA GLU A 49 -4.21 -2.43 9.81
C GLU A 49 -4.97 -3.54 9.08
N MET A 50 -4.70 -3.72 7.79
CA MET A 50 -5.24 -4.79 6.96
C MET A 50 -4.16 -5.84 6.68
N THR A 51 -4.31 -7.02 7.27
CA THR A 51 -3.38 -8.16 7.13
C THR A 51 -3.87 -9.24 6.16
N GLY A 52 -5.05 -9.03 5.57
CA GLY A 52 -5.71 -9.88 4.58
C GLY A 52 -7.15 -9.39 4.37
N GLY A 53 -7.99 -10.25 3.78
CA GLY A 53 -9.40 -9.92 3.52
C GLY A 53 -9.60 -9.12 2.24
N GLY A 54 -10.83 -8.66 2.03
CA GLY A 54 -11.23 -7.92 0.84
C GLY A 54 -12.07 -6.70 1.19
N ILE A 55 -11.69 -5.55 0.64
CA ILE A 55 -12.47 -4.32 0.71
C ILE A 55 -12.85 -3.96 -0.72
N ASN A 56 -14.11 -3.62 -0.97
CA ASN A 56 -14.45 -3.13 -2.30
C ASN A 56 -13.97 -1.68 -2.48
N ILE A 57 -14.40 -0.73 -1.64
CA ILE A 57 -13.86 0.65 -1.64
C ILE A 57 -13.31 1.06 -0.27
N LEU A 58 -12.09 1.60 -0.26
CA LEU A 58 -11.48 2.19 0.94
C LEU A 58 -11.50 3.71 0.83
N LYS A 59 -11.96 4.39 1.88
CA LYS A 59 -11.87 5.84 2.03
C LYS A 59 -11.23 6.23 3.35
N THR A 60 -10.33 7.20 3.33
CA THR A 60 -9.69 7.74 4.55
C THR A 60 -9.89 9.25 4.60
N PHE A 61 -10.19 9.75 5.80
CA PHE A 61 -10.54 11.15 6.07
C PHE A 61 -9.72 11.71 7.24
N ASP A 62 -9.80 13.03 7.45
CA ASP A 62 -9.17 13.75 8.55
C ASP A 62 -7.65 13.49 8.63
N THR A 63 -7.18 12.83 9.69
CA THR A 63 -5.78 12.45 9.93
C THR A 63 -5.63 10.93 10.03
N ALA A 64 -6.60 10.17 9.52
CA ALA A 64 -6.63 8.73 9.67
C ALA A 64 -5.46 8.05 8.98
N GLU A 65 -5.03 6.93 9.54
CA GLU A 65 -3.95 6.11 9.01
C GLU A 65 -4.45 4.71 8.64
N PHE A 66 -4.15 4.25 7.44
CA PHE A 66 -4.47 2.89 6.99
C PHE A 66 -3.22 2.18 6.48
N ALA A 67 -2.93 0.99 7.01
CA ALA A 67 -1.83 0.14 6.57
C ALA A 67 -2.35 -1.11 5.86
N ILE A 68 -2.10 -1.22 4.54
CA ILE A 68 -2.35 -2.43 3.77
C ILE A 68 -1.09 -3.28 3.82
N ILE A 69 -1.08 -4.25 4.75
CA ILE A 69 0.00 -5.24 4.86
C ILE A 69 -0.19 -6.31 3.80
N ARG A 70 -1.45 -6.76 3.57
CA ARG A 70 -1.88 -7.70 2.51
C ARG A 70 -3.40 -7.56 2.27
N GLY A 71 -3.90 -8.18 1.21
CA GLY A 71 -5.34 -8.28 0.90
C GLY A 71 -5.70 -7.59 -0.41
N ASP A 72 -7.00 -7.45 -0.67
CA ASP A 72 -7.50 -6.93 -1.93
C ASP A 72 -8.38 -5.69 -1.74
N VAL A 73 -8.14 -4.64 -2.54
CA VAL A 73 -9.02 -3.47 -2.66
C VAL A 73 -9.53 -3.34 -4.10
N SER A 74 -10.76 -3.79 -4.36
CA SER A 74 -11.21 -4.12 -5.72
C SER A 74 -11.79 -2.97 -6.55
N ALA A 75 -12.39 -1.95 -5.93
CA ALA A 75 -12.86 -0.74 -6.63
C ALA A 75 -11.87 0.43 -6.47
N GLY A 76 -11.06 0.42 -5.41
CA GLY A 76 -9.95 1.34 -5.21
C GLY A 76 -9.97 2.07 -3.88
N ILE A 77 -9.01 2.99 -3.75
CA ILE A 77 -8.71 3.75 -2.55
C ILE A 77 -8.89 5.24 -2.85
N GLN A 78 -9.57 5.95 -1.95
CA GLN A 78 -9.74 7.40 -2.00
C GLN A 78 -9.30 8.04 -0.70
N LEU A 79 -8.32 8.93 -0.77
CA LEU A 79 -7.84 9.68 0.40
C LEU A 79 -8.33 11.12 0.34
N TYR A 80 -8.64 11.66 1.51
CA TYR A 80 -9.09 13.03 1.73
C TYR A 80 -8.35 13.67 2.92
N ASP A 81 -8.44 15.00 3.02
CA ASP A 81 -7.86 15.80 4.10
C ASP A 81 -6.36 15.58 4.27
N SER A 82 -5.89 15.22 5.47
CA SER A 82 -4.49 14.92 5.80
C SER A 82 -4.28 13.43 6.10
N SER A 83 -5.16 12.56 5.59
CA SER A 83 -5.08 11.12 5.84
C SER A 83 -3.86 10.46 5.16
N THR A 84 -3.44 9.32 5.71
CA THR A 84 -2.28 8.57 5.20
C THR A 84 -2.62 7.11 4.92
N VAL A 85 -2.22 6.60 3.75
CA VAL A 85 -2.29 5.17 3.41
C VAL A 85 -0.90 4.63 3.13
N ASN A 86 -0.51 3.56 3.82
CA ASN A 86 0.74 2.84 3.60
C ASN A 86 0.44 1.47 2.97
N ILE A 87 1.00 1.19 1.80
CA ILE A 87 0.78 -0.03 1.02
C ILE A 87 2.08 -0.84 1.00
N TYR A 88 2.09 -1.99 1.64
CA TYR A 88 3.25 -2.89 1.70
C TYR A 88 3.12 -4.09 0.77
N ASP A 89 1.91 -4.59 0.58
CA ASP A 89 1.55 -5.67 -0.36
C ASP A 89 0.04 -5.59 -0.66
N GLY A 90 -0.49 -6.53 -1.44
CA GLY A 90 -1.91 -6.65 -1.78
C GLY A 90 -2.21 -6.26 -3.23
N ASN A 91 -3.48 -6.40 -3.65
CA ASN A 91 -3.93 -6.03 -4.98
C ASN A 91 -4.91 -4.85 -4.91
N ILE A 92 -4.52 -3.72 -5.46
CA ILE A 92 -5.27 -2.48 -5.47
C ILE A 92 -5.65 -2.15 -6.91
N PHE A 93 -6.96 -2.03 -7.16
CA PHE A 93 -7.44 -1.68 -8.49
C PHE A 93 -7.12 -0.24 -8.87
N GLY A 94 -7.39 0.70 -7.96
CA GLY A 94 -7.28 2.12 -8.26
C GLY A 94 -6.92 2.96 -7.05
N LEU A 95 -6.25 4.08 -7.29
CA LEU A 95 -5.84 5.02 -6.26
C LEU A 95 -6.14 6.47 -6.68
N THR A 96 -6.80 7.21 -5.79
CA THR A 96 -6.98 8.67 -5.89
C THR A 96 -6.57 9.31 -4.57
N ALA A 97 -5.61 10.24 -4.63
CA ALA A 97 -5.18 11.03 -3.47
C ALA A 97 -5.65 12.49 -3.63
N ASN A 98 -6.32 13.03 -2.60
CA ASN A 98 -6.83 14.40 -2.60
C ASN A 98 -6.30 15.22 -1.42
N ASP A 99 -6.52 16.53 -1.48
CA ASP A 99 -6.20 17.50 -0.43
C ASP A 99 -4.73 17.47 -0.03
N ALA A 100 -4.39 17.22 1.23
CA ALA A 100 -3.03 17.11 1.76
C ALA A 100 -2.69 15.65 2.15
N SER A 101 -3.39 14.67 1.57
CA SER A 101 -3.21 13.27 1.90
C SER A 101 -1.87 12.72 1.41
N THR A 102 -1.42 11.65 2.07
CA THR A 102 -0.16 10.98 1.74
C THR A 102 -0.36 9.50 1.45
N VAL A 103 0.17 9.01 0.35
CA VAL A 103 0.23 7.57 0.04
C VAL A 103 1.68 7.14 -0.07
N ASN A 104 2.04 6.05 0.62
CA ASN A 104 3.36 5.45 0.54
C ASN A 104 3.23 4.02 0.01
N ILE A 105 3.89 3.71 -1.11
CA ILE A 105 3.79 2.42 -1.79
C ILE A 105 5.14 1.74 -1.79
N TYR A 106 5.23 0.62 -1.08
CA TYR A 106 6.44 -0.18 -0.89
C TYR A 106 6.41 -1.51 -1.65
N GLY A 107 5.24 -1.98 -2.06
CA GLY A 107 5.02 -3.26 -2.71
C GLY A 107 3.57 -3.47 -3.16
N GLY A 108 3.24 -4.71 -3.55
CA GLY A 108 1.91 -5.10 -4.04
C GLY A 108 1.66 -4.79 -5.51
N GLY A 109 0.42 -4.93 -5.95
CA GLY A 109 -0.05 -4.57 -7.28
C GLY A 109 -0.98 -3.36 -7.21
N LEU A 110 -0.66 -2.30 -7.96
CA LEU A 110 -1.57 -1.17 -8.19
C LEU A 110 -1.85 -1.07 -9.70
N GLU A 111 -3.08 -1.28 -10.12
CA GLU A 111 -3.41 -1.26 -11.56
C GLU A 111 -3.46 0.18 -12.11
N TYR A 112 -4.18 1.07 -11.40
CA TYR A 112 -4.39 2.45 -11.84
C TYR A 112 -4.08 3.50 -10.76
N GLN A 113 -3.28 4.50 -11.14
CA GLN A 113 -3.25 5.80 -10.48
C GLN A 113 -4.24 6.72 -11.22
N TYR A 114 -5.37 7.04 -10.58
CA TYR A 114 -6.45 7.83 -11.19
C TYR A 114 -6.28 9.33 -11.04
N GLY A 115 -5.73 9.79 -9.92
CA GLY A 115 -5.62 11.21 -9.63
C GLY A 115 -4.72 11.51 -8.45
N ILE A 116 -3.96 12.60 -8.55
CA ILE A 116 -3.27 13.26 -7.43
C ILE A 116 -3.67 14.74 -7.48
N SER A 117 -4.58 15.14 -6.60
CA SER A 117 -5.13 16.51 -6.59
C SER A 117 -4.55 17.34 -5.45
N SER A 118 -4.69 18.67 -5.55
CA SER A 118 -4.27 19.63 -4.52
C SER A 118 -2.78 19.46 -4.10
N GLU A 119 -2.53 19.27 -2.81
CA GLU A 119 -1.21 19.14 -2.17
C GLU A 119 -0.86 17.67 -1.86
N ALA A 120 -1.65 16.72 -2.37
CA ALA A 120 -1.48 15.31 -2.06
C ALA A 120 -0.16 14.76 -2.61
N VAL A 121 0.41 13.80 -1.88
CA VAL A 121 1.71 13.20 -2.21
C VAL A 121 1.55 11.69 -2.35
N VAL A 122 1.98 11.14 -3.48
CA VAL A 122 2.08 9.68 -3.68
C VAL A 122 3.54 9.31 -3.87
N ASN A 123 4.09 8.53 -2.94
CA ASN A 123 5.47 8.08 -2.93
C ASN A 123 5.56 6.62 -3.38
N TYR A 124 6.35 6.36 -4.42
CA TYR A 124 6.67 5.03 -4.91
C TYR A 124 8.10 4.66 -4.49
N PHE A 125 8.25 3.66 -3.62
CA PHE A 125 9.55 3.18 -3.14
C PHE A 125 9.98 1.95 -3.95
N VAL A 126 10.78 2.19 -4.99
CA VAL A 126 11.12 1.17 -6.01
C VAL A 126 12.62 0.88 -6.02
N SER A 127 13.02 -0.28 -6.52
CA SER A 127 14.43 -0.58 -6.81
C SER A 127 14.84 -0.10 -8.19
N SER A 128 13.92 -0.16 -9.16
CA SER A 128 14.10 0.36 -10.51
C SER A 128 12.75 0.62 -11.17
N TYR A 129 12.74 1.51 -12.16
CA TYR A 129 11.56 1.76 -12.98
C TYR A 129 11.95 2.15 -14.41
N SER A 130 11.00 1.97 -15.32
CA SER A 130 11.01 2.52 -16.67
C SER A 130 9.61 3.04 -16.99
N LEU A 131 9.56 4.05 -17.85
CA LEU A 131 8.33 4.69 -18.26
C LEU A 131 8.12 4.47 -19.74
N TYR A 132 6.86 4.28 -20.12
CA TYR A 132 6.46 4.34 -21.51
C TYR A 132 5.15 5.10 -21.64
N ASP A 133 5.08 5.94 -22.67
CA ASP A 133 3.86 6.62 -23.07
C ASP A 133 2.93 5.59 -23.72
N ALA A 134 1.70 5.47 -23.19
CA ALA A 134 0.71 4.53 -23.68
C ALA A 134 -0.18 5.12 -24.79
N GLY A 135 0.15 6.29 -25.33
CA GLY A 135 -0.48 6.86 -26.53
C GLY A 135 -1.90 7.37 -26.26
N GLY A 136 -2.02 8.48 -25.52
CA GLY A 136 -3.31 9.08 -25.17
C GLY A 136 -4.09 8.33 -24.07
N GLN A 137 -3.55 7.21 -23.57
CA GLN A 137 -4.07 6.45 -22.43
C GLN A 137 -3.34 6.80 -21.10
N GLY A 138 -2.39 7.75 -21.16
CA GLY A 138 -1.54 8.16 -20.04
C GLY A 138 -0.14 7.56 -20.10
N VAL A 139 0.54 7.52 -18.95
CA VAL A 139 1.89 6.97 -18.79
C VAL A 139 1.81 5.66 -18.04
N ILE A 140 2.61 4.67 -18.40
CA ILE A 140 2.73 3.44 -17.63
C ILE A 140 4.14 3.33 -17.07
N MET A 141 4.23 3.05 -15.78
CA MET A 141 5.47 2.80 -15.07
C MET A 141 5.58 1.30 -14.78
N ASN A 142 6.63 0.69 -15.32
CA ASN A 142 7.02 -0.68 -15.00
C ASN A 142 8.28 -0.65 -14.16
N GLY A 143 8.47 -1.65 -13.32
CA GLY A 143 9.70 -1.73 -12.54
C GLY A 143 9.74 -2.91 -11.61
N TYR A 144 10.58 -2.76 -10.60
CA TYR A 144 10.73 -3.71 -9.53
C TYR A 144 10.62 -2.99 -8.19
N TRP A 145 9.90 -3.60 -7.26
CA TRP A 145 9.89 -3.19 -5.86
C TRP A 145 11.24 -3.51 -5.21
N LYS A 146 11.41 -3.10 -3.94
CA LYS A 146 12.64 -3.33 -3.17
C LYS A 146 12.94 -4.82 -2.96
N ASP A 147 11.91 -5.65 -2.88
CA ASP A 147 12.05 -7.11 -2.72
C ASP A 147 12.34 -7.85 -4.04
N GLY A 148 12.41 -7.12 -5.15
CA GLY A 148 12.66 -7.65 -6.49
C GLY A 148 11.41 -8.18 -7.20
N SER A 149 10.22 -8.05 -6.62
CA SER A 149 8.97 -8.38 -7.31
C SER A 149 8.64 -7.32 -8.38
N PRO A 150 8.15 -7.73 -9.56
CA PRO A 150 7.84 -6.79 -10.65
C PRO A 150 6.52 -6.06 -10.39
N PHE A 151 6.40 -4.84 -10.92
CA PHE A 151 5.16 -4.08 -10.90
C PHE A 151 4.90 -3.36 -12.23
N SER A 152 3.63 -2.99 -12.43
CA SER A 152 3.16 -2.14 -13.52
C SER A 152 2.02 -1.27 -13.02
N VAL A 153 2.13 0.05 -13.17
CA VAL A 153 1.10 1.02 -12.76
C VAL A 153 0.77 1.92 -13.94
N SER A 154 -0.52 2.06 -14.27
CA SER A 154 -1.00 2.99 -15.28
C SER A 154 -1.49 4.30 -14.65
N PHE A 155 -0.82 5.41 -15.00
CA PHE A 155 -1.23 6.77 -14.65
C PHE A 155 -2.25 7.23 -15.69
N ARG A 156 -3.50 7.42 -15.27
CA ARG A 156 -4.63 7.69 -16.17
C ARG A 156 -4.79 9.14 -16.57
N ASP A 157 -4.23 10.07 -15.82
CA ASP A 157 -4.12 11.47 -16.20
C ASP A 157 -2.63 11.86 -16.29
N SER A 158 -2.32 12.90 -17.08
CA SER A 158 -0.94 13.40 -17.19
C SER A 158 -0.48 14.07 -15.88
N GLU A 159 -1.42 14.62 -15.10
CA GLU A 159 -1.12 15.35 -13.87
C GLU A 159 -0.69 14.42 -12.72
N SER A 160 -1.23 13.20 -12.62
CA SER A 160 -0.81 12.24 -11.57
C SER A 160 0.62 11.79 -11.77
N TRP A 161 1.06 11.65 -13.02
CA TRP A 161 2.45 11.30 -13.28
C TRP A 161 3.40 12.40 -12.77
N ASP A 162 3.14 13.66 -13.15
CA ASP A 162 4.01 14.78 -12.80
C ASP A 162 4.08 15.05 -11.29
N LYS A 163 3.06 14.61 -10.54
CA LYS A 163 2.97 14.73 -9.08
C LYS A 163 3.44 13.49 -8.31
N ALA A 164 3.63 12.35 -8.97
CA ALA A 164 4.11 11.15 -8.31
C ALA A 164 5.59 11.30 -7.95
N ASN A 165 5.93 10.98 -6.71
CA ASN A 165 7.30 10.99 -6.23
C ASN A 165 7.89 9.58 -6.29
N ILE A 166 8.94 9.39 -7.09
CA ILE A 166 9.61 8.09 -7.23
C ILE A 166 10.92 8.12 -6.44
N ILE A 167 11.01 7.23 -5.46
CA ILE A 167 12.14 7.12 -4.55
C ILE A 167 12.85 5.80 -4.85
N ILE A 168 14.04 5.90 -5.44
CA ILE A 168 14.92 4.74 -5.63
C ILE A 168 15.53 4.34 -4.29
N VAL A 169 15.20 3.15 -3.81
CA VAL A 169 15.78 2.58 -2.58
C VAL A 169 17.01 1.75 -2.95
N PRO A 170 18.23 2.15 -2.53
CA PRO A 170 19.43 1.39 -2.84
C PRO A 170 19.39 -0.01 -2.23
N GLU A 171 19.89 -1.00 -2.98
CA GLU A 171 20.11 -2.33 -2.45
C GLU A 171 21.14 -2.29 -1.30
N PRO A 172 21.01 -3.16 -0.27
CA PRO A 172 21.96 -3.20 0.84
C PRO A 172 23.42 -3.37 0.41
N ALA A 173 23.66 -4.12 -0.67
CA ALA A 173 25.01 -4.32 -1.22
C ALA A 173 25.60 -3.03 -1.80
N THR A 174 24.78 -2.17 -2.42
CA THR A 174 25.20 -0.87 -2.94
C THR A 174 25.69 0.03 -1.81
N VAL A 175 24.95 0.07 -0.69
CA VAL A 175 25.35 0.84 0.50
C VAL A 175 26.66 0.30 1.09
N LEU A 176 26.79 -1.03 1.19
CA LEU A 176 28.02 -1.66 1.65
C LEU A 176 29.20 -1.31 0.75
N PHE A 177 29.02 -1.38 -0.57
CA PHE A 177 30.07 -1.06 -1.53
C PHE A 177 30.53 0.40 -1.42
N PHE A 178 29.60 1.35 -1.31
CA PHE A 178 29.95 2.76 -1.10
C PHE A 178 30.64 3.00 0.24
N GLY A 179 30.21 2.32 1.30
CA GLY A 179 30.86 2.38 2.61
C GLY A 179 32.30 1.87 2.56
N LEU A 180 32.53 0.71 1.92
CA LEU A 180 33.86 0.11 1.79
C LEU A 180 34.76 0.93 0.86
N ALA A 181 34.26 1.37 -0.30
CA ALA A 181 35.02 2.20 -1.24
C ALA A 181 35.40 3.54 -0.59
N GLY A 182 34.47 4.18 0.12
CA GLY A 182 34.74 5.40 0.89
C GLY A 182 35.80 5.18 1.97
N GLY A 183 35.73 4.07 2.71
CA GLY A 183 36.73 3.69 3.72
C GLY A 183 38.13 3.49 3.14
N VAL A 184 38.23 2.83 1.98
CA VAL A 184 39.51 2.64 1.28
C VAL A 184 40.10 3.98 0.83
N LEU A 185 39.28 4.87 0.26
CA LEU A 185 39.71 6.20 -0.18
C LEU A 185 40.15 7.08 1.01
N TYR A 186 39.45 7.00 2.13
CA TYR A 186 39.80 7.72 3.35
C TYR A 186 41.16 7.28 3.90
N ASN A 187 41.40 5.97 4.00
CA ASN A 187 42.66 5.43 4.50
C ASN A 187 43.85 5.79 3.61
N ARG A 188 43.64 5.86 2.30
CA ARG A 188 44.68 6.29 1.34
C ARG A 188 45.07 7.76 1.44
N ARG A 189 44.24 8.63 2.01
CA ARG A 189 44.61 10.04 2.25
C ARG A 189 45.45 10.26 3.51
N LYS A 190 45.49 9.27 4.42
CA LYS A 190 46.25 9.35 5.67
C LYS A 190 47.63 8.72 5.62
N ALA A 191 47.89 7.87 4.62
CA ALA A 191 49.20 7.28 4.33
C ALA A 191 49.98 8.22 3.39
#